data_AF-A0A3N5FNJ9-F1
#
_entry.id   AF-A0A3N5FNJ9-F1
#
_cell.length_a   1.000
_cell.length_b   1.000
_cell.length_c   1.000
_cell.angle_alpha   90.00
_cell.angle_beta   90.00
_cell.angle_gamma   90.00
#
_symmetry.space_group_name_H-M   'P 1'
#
loop_
_entity.id
_entity.type
_entity.pdbx_description
1 polymer ?
#
loop_
_entity_poly.entity_id
_entity_poly.type
_entity_poly.pdbx_seq_one_letter_code
_entity_poly.pdbx_strand_id
1 'polypeptide(L)'
;MQDLTGRLRNRSVRDVPLLLFPKANGRFQMHAILWIFHMHGASDERLPRSASERPSRDTHLLPDERRRLTRSRQFQESRSMLIRFRETIMVAAAAVATATAVFAQDDPHAACTTIGWAPPEVLQRPVTLREGTGNSADAATTSSNEALLFYRQGLNYTHGYVWIEAARSFNQALRLDPDFALAYWGLSRVYSGLDDHAAAVSAAQKAQTLAQHATAREQRRVALRLQQLEAIADLGNPNLHAAYKQSLDKALAADFDDIELWLVRGNAEEPTAAGRGQRGSVASTAFYGAALRLAPDNAAAHHYLIHSYETIGQIDRALHHGETYAKLSPTIAHAHHMWGHDLRRVGRVDEAIAAFTRTYELEKAYYAAESIPAQLDWHHVHNLDLLATSYEHKGQMRTAESLLRQATAVESLTEYQEFNQKSLTVFLLGRQRWRDALTEAKTLQRAKGAATRSIGHAFAGHAHLALRDQNAAREALAAAEREMRQVPTLVGGITVSRAAVLPYVDALRAEMMLRTGKVAEGSALLKDVQGR
;
A
#
# COMPACT_ATOMS: atom_id res chain seq x y z
N MET A 1 -12.22 -2.88 -66.38
CA MET A 1 -13.30 -3.88 -66.25
C MET A 1 -13.57 -4.07 -64.76
N GLN A 2 -14.77 -3.94 -64.23
CA GLN A 2 -16.02 -3.41 -64.80
C GLN A 2 -16.84 -2.80 -63.64
N ASP A 3 -17.74 -1.86 -63.93
CA ASP A 3 -18.49 -1.07 -62.94
C ASP A 3 -19.53 -1.91 -62.17
N LEU A 4 -19.81 -1.53 -60.91
CA LEU A 4 -21.12 -1.73 -60.27
C LEU A 4 -21.24 -0.88 -58.99
N THR A 5 -21.91 0.26 -59.13
CA THR A 5 -22.25 1.17 -58.02
C THR A 5 -23.41 0.60 -57.16
N GLY A 6 -23.28 0.68 -55.83
CA GLY A 6 -24.29 0.19 -54.88
C GLY A 6 -24.37 1.03 -53.61
N ARG A 7 -25.48 1.77 -53.43
CA ARG A 7 -25.71 2.65 -52.28
C ARG A 7 -25.96 1.86 -50.99
N LEU A 8 -25.30 2.21 -49.88
CA LEU A 8 -25.92 2.16 -48.55
C LEU A 8 -25.47 3.34 -47.67
N ARG A 9 -26.45 4.02 -47.06
CA ARG A 9 -26.27 5.17 -46.16
C ARG A 9 -26.03 4.73 -44.72
N ASN A 10 -25.43 5.64 -43.93
CA ASN A 10 -25.52 5.79 -42.48
C ASN A 10 -26.31 4.72 -41.70
N ARG A 11 -25.62 4.00 -40.81
CA ARG A 11 -26.20 3.51 -39.55
C ARG A 11 -25.33 3.99 -38.39
N SER A 12 -25.98 4.53 -37.37
CA SER A 12 -25.33 5.03 -36.16
C SER A 12 -24.81 3.88 -35.30
N VAL A 13 -23.61 4.05 -34.76
CA VAL A 13 -23.09 3.23 -33.66
C VAL A 13 -23.93 3.53 -32.41
N ARG A 14 -24.59 2.53 -31.86
CA ARG A 14 -25.30 2.64 -30.56
C ARG A 14 -24.38 2.22 -29.42
N ASP A 15 -24.64 2.79 -28.25
CA ASP A 15 -23.80 2.69 -27.05
C ASP A 15 -23.41 1.27 -26.64
N VAL A 16 -22.09 1.06 -26.51
CA VAL A 16 -21.49 -0.01 -25.71
C VAL A 16 -20.50 0.66 -24.75
N PRO A 17 -20.63 0.53 -23.41
CA PRO A 17 -19.63 1.04 -22.49
C PRO A 17 -18.30 0.29 -22.69
N LEU A 18 -17.20 1.02 -22.89
CA LEU A 18 -15.85 0.44 -22.89
C LEU A 18 -15.42 0.16 -21.44
N LEU A 19 -15.69 -1.05 -20.96
CA LEU A 19 -14.98 -1.62 -19.82
C LEU A 19 -13.90 -2.56 -20.35
N LEU A 20 -12.68 -2.04 -20.40
CA LEU A 20 -11.50 -2.75 -20.86
C LEU A 20 -10.66 -3.17 -19.66
N PHE A 21 -10.61 -4.48 -19.42
CA PHE A 21 -9.60 -5.09 -18.56
C PHE A 21 -8.20 -4.95 -19.19
N PRO A 22 -7.13 -4.87 -18.41
CA PRO A 22 -5.77 -4.84 -18.94
C PRO A 22 -5.50 -6.09 -19.79
N LYS A 23 -5.05 -5.88 -21.03
CA LYS A 23 -4.69 -6.99 -21.92
C LYS A 23 -3.31 -7.52 -21.55
N ALA A 24 -3.21 -8.82 -21.32
CA ALA A 24 -1.95 -9.52 -21.48
C ALA A 24 -1.45 -9.34 -22.93
N ASN A 25 -0.15 -9.07 -23.10
CA ASN A 25 0.44 -8.85 -24.42
C ASN A 25 0.51 -10.15 -25.23
N GLY A 26 -0.48 -10.35 -26.10
CA GLY A 26 -0.52 -11.44 -27.08
C GLY A 26 -1.38 -11.04 -28.28
N ARG A 27 -0.77 -10.93 -29.47
CA ARG A 27 -1.48 -10.68 -30.73
C ARG A 27 -2.39 -11.88 -31.06
N PHE A 28 -3.70 -11.70 -31.27
CA PHE A 28 -4.52 -12.48 -32.22
C PHE A 28 -5.82 -11.71 -32.59
N GLN A 29 -6.53 -12.16 -33.64
CA GLN A 29 -7.40 -11.33 -34.51
C GLN A 29 -8.87 -11.13 -34.06
N MET A 30 -9.52 -10.12 -34.65
CA MET A 30 -10.96 -9.80 -34.49
C MET A 30 -11.89 -10.77 -35.22
N HIS A 31 -13.05 -11.05 -34.64
CA HIS A 31 -14.31 -11.23 -35.38
C HIS A 31 -15.47 -10.60 -34.61
N ALA A 32 -16.44 -10.00 -35.32
CA ALA A 32 -17.58 -9.28 -34.76
C ALA A 32 -18.91 -9.80 -35.33
N ILE A 33 -19.96 -9.85 -34.50
CA ILE A 33 -21.34 -10.18 -34.91
C ILE A 33 -22.31 -9.23 -34.18
N LEU A 34 -23.36 -8.78 -34.89
CA LEU A 34 -24.20 -7.63 -34.53
C LEU A 34 -25.65 -7.89 -34.94
N TRP A 35 -26.64 -7.67 -34.06
CA TRP A 35 -28.08 -7.75 -34.36
C TRP A 35 -28.91 -6.63 -33.68
N ILE A 36 -30.08 -6.30 -34.24
CA ILE A 36 -30.89 -5.07 -34.03
C ILE A 36 -32.40 -5.44 -33.96
N PHE A 37 -33.25 -4.60 -33.33
CA PHE A 37 -34.61 -4.08 -33.71
C PHE A 37 -35.29 -3.50 -32.41
N HIS A 38 -35.74 -2.22 -32.27
CA HIS A 38 -36.89 -1.44 -32.84
C HIS A 38 -38.25 -1.69 -32.12
N MET A 39 -39.23 -0.76 -31.91
CA MET A 39 -39.39 0.72 -31.80
C MET A 39 -40.61 1.03 -30.88
N HIS A 40 -40.73 2.15 -30.14
CA HIS A 40 -41.33 3.48 -30.48
C HIS A 40 -41.41 4.35 -29.19
N GLY A 41 -41.86 5.61 -29.10
CA GLY A 41 -42.25 6.65 -30.09
C GLY A 41 -43.36 7.61 -29.60
N ALA A 42 -43.30 8.91 -29.96
CA ALA A 42 -44.32 9.99 -29.82
C ALA A 42 -44.69 10.50 -28.37
N SER A 43 -45.03 11.78 -28.12
CA SER A 43 -45.01 13.03 -28.92
C SER A 43 -45.31 14.29 -28.06
N ASP A 44 -44.76 15.46 -28.45
CA ASP A 44 -45.31 16.83 -28.28
C ASP A 44 -45.56 17.42 -26.85
N GLU A 45 -45.65 18.75 -26.60
CA GLU A 45 -45.89 19.90 -27.49
C GLU A 45 -45.39 21.30 -26.98
N ARG A 46 -45.02 22.19 -27.93
CA ARG A 46 -45.07 23.70 -27.97
C ARG A 46 -44.51 24.66 -26.88
N LEU A 47 -43.80 25.69 -27.38
CA LEU A 47 -43.49 27.01 -26.79
C LEU A 47 -44.41 28.12 -27.39
N PRO A 48 -44.51 29.33 -26.78
CA PRO A 48 -43.87 30.55 -27.37
C PRO A 48 -43.15 31.45 -26.31
N ARG A 49 -42.03 32.15 -26.62
CA ARG A 49 -41.87 33.58 -27.08
C ARG A 49 -42.48 34.64 -26.13
N SER A 50 -41.89 35.82 -25.85
CA SER A 50 -40.72 36.55 -26.41
C SER A 50 -40.36 37.83 -25.61
N ALA A 51 -39.09 38.30 -25.70
CA ALA A 51 -38.61 39.72 -25.68
C ALA A 51 -38.94 40.62 -24.44
N SER A 52 -38.33 41.79 -24.19
CA SER A 52 -37.26 42.57 -24.87
C SER A 52 -36.41 43.40 -23.86
N GLU A 53 -35.26 43.90 -24.36
CA GLU A 53 -34.63 45.21 -24.05
C GLU A 53 -33.89 45.54 -22.73
N ARG A 54 -32.97 46.51 -22.87
CA ARG A 54 -31.98 47.10 -21.92
C ARG A 54 -32.34 48.60 -21.73
N PRO A 55 -31.46 49.58 -21.33
CA PRO A 55 -30.12 49.56 -20.70
C PRO A 55 -29.84 50.63 -19.59
N SER A 56 -28.62 50.57 -19.03
CA SER A 56 -27.71 51.69 -18.64
C SER A 56 -28.07 52.76 -17.59
N ARG A 57 -27.23 52.84 -16.53
CA ARG A 57 -26.25 53.92 -16.19
C ARG A 57 -25.82 53.75 -14.71
N ASP A 58 -24.56 53.52 -14.34
CA ASP A 58 -23.33 54.36 -14.45
C ASP A 58 -23.27 55.56 -13.48
N THR A 59 -22.58 55.35 -12.35
CA THR A 59 -21.61 56.23 -11.65
C THR A 59 -20.84 55.36 -10.62
N HIS A 60 -19.52 55.12 -10.69
CA HIS A 60 -18.38 56.01 -10.37
C HIS A 60 -18.48 56.67 -8.97
N LEU A 61 -17.51 56.57 -8.04
CA LEU A 61 -16.07 56.17 -8.08
C LEU A 61 -15.56 55.58 -6.73
N LEU A 62 -14.27 55.20 -6.68
CA LEU A 62 -13.56 54.44 -5.63
C LEU A 62 -12.71 55.36 -4.67
N PRO A 63 -11.59 54.94 -4.02
CA PRO A 63 -11.59 54.62 -2.57
C PRO A 63 -10.43 55.28 -1.77
N ASP A 64 -10.08 54.67 -0.63
CA ASP A 64 -8.83 54.76 0.16
C ASP A 64 -8.64 55.94 1.15
N GLU A 65 -8.76 55.63 2.45
CA GLU A 65 -8.07 56.34 3.53
C GLU A 65 -7.32 55.34 4.45
N ARG A 66 -6.05 55.09 4.14
CA ARG A 66 -5.10 54.44 5.05
C ARG A 66 -4.17 55.46 5.70
N ARG A 67 -4.18 55.47 7.04
CA ARG A 67 -3.17 56.04 7.97
C ARG A 67 -3.06 57.57 8.03
N ARG A 68 -3.03 58.09 9.26
CA ARG A 68 -1.89 58.90 9.77
C ARG A 68 -1.89 59.08 11.30
N LEU A 69 -0.77 58.68 11.92
CA LEU A 69 -0.12 59.28 13.11
C LEU A 69 -0.81 59.05 14.49
N THR A 70 -0.10 58.92 15.63
CA THR A 70 1.34 59.13 15.91
C THR A 70 1.86 58.19 17.02
N ARG A 71 3.19 58.05 17.15
CA ARG A 71 3.89 57.26 18.18
C ARG A 71 3.94 57.94 19.57
N SER A 72 4.39 57.14 20.54
CA SER A 72 5.07 57.46 21.81
C SER A 72 4.29 58.12 22.96
N ARG A 73 4.01 57.30 23.98
CA ARG A 73 4.38 57.58 25.38
C ARG A 73 4.75 56.27 26.07
N GLN A 74 6.04 56.09 26.30
CA GLN A 74 6.61 55.01 27.11
C GLN A 74 7.06 55.62 28.44
N PHE A 75 6.95 54.86 29.54
CA PHE A 75 7.45 55.20 30.89
C PHE A 75 6.84 56.42 31.62
N GLN A 76 5.85 56.13 32.47
CA GLN A 76 5.97 56.31 33.93
C GLN A 76 5.08 55.21 34.56
N GLU A 77 5.68 54.13 35.05
CA GLU A 77 6.01 53.91 36.48
C GLU A 77 4.77 53.57 37.33
N SER A 78 4.74 52.66 38.31
CA SER A 78 5.67 51.72 38.92
C SER A 78 4.93 51.23 40.18
N ARG A 79 4.34 50.02 40.20
CA ARG A 79 3.95 49.22 41.40
C ARG A 79 2.92 48.13 41.05
N SER A 80 3.27 46.85 41.25
CA SER A 80 2.40 45.70 41.61
C SER A 80 2.79 44.31 41.03
N MET A 81 3.90 44.16 40.29
CA MET A 81 4.39 42.84 39.84
C MET A 81 5.76 42.43 40.43
N LEU A 82 5.95 42.62 41.74
CA LEU A 82 7.12 42.10 42.44
C LEU A 82 6.83 41.58 43.87
N ILE A 83 5.57 41.21 44.14
CA ILE A 83 5.14 40.52 45.38
C ILE A 83 4.13 39.39 45.05
N ARG A 84 4.42 38.59 44.00
CA ARG A 84 3.72 37.31 43.69
C ARG A 84 4.64 36.27 43.04
N PHE A 85 5.92 36.27 43.42
CA PHE A 85 6.94 35.35 42.87
C PHE A 85 7.82 34.72 43.96
N ARG A 86 7.34 34.65 45.21
CA ARG A 86 8.13 34.21 46.38
C ARG A 86 7.47 33.21 47.32
N GLU A 87 6.23 32.80 47.07
CA GLU A 87 5.52 31.81 47.91
C GLU A 87 5.40 30.43 47.26
N THR A 88 5.60 30.31 45.94
CA THR A 88 5.50 29.02 45.22
C THR A 88 6.77 28.15 45.30
N ILE A 89 7.88 28.67 45.84
CA ILE A 89 9.21 28.00 45.79
C ILE A 89 9.56 27.27 47.11
N MET A 90 8.85 27.53 48.22
CA MET A 90 9.18 26.96 49.54
C MET A 90 8.40 25.68 49.94
N VAL A 91 7.56 25.13 49.06
CA VAL A 91 6.89 23.83 49.27
C VAL A 91 7.53 22.70 48.44
N ALA A 92 8.32 23.02 47.42
CA ALA A 92 8.96 22.04 46.53
C ALA A 92 10.27 21.44 47.09
N ALA A 93 10.81 21.96 48.20
CA ALA A 93 12.15 21.61 48.69
C ALA A 93 12.19 20.55 49.81
N ALA A 94 11.03 20.07 50.28
CA ALA A 94 10.95 19.14 51.43
C ALA A 94 10.62 17.68 51.07
N ALA A 95 10.47 17.36 49.77
CA ALA A 95 10.05 16.03 49.29
C ALA A 95 11.16 15.24 48.55
N VAL A 96 12.43 15.52 48.83
CA VAL A 96 13.60 14.99 48.09
C VAL A 96 14.51 14.11 48.97
N ALA A 97 13.97 13.45 50.00
CA ALA A 97 14.78 12.75 51.01
C ALA A 97 14.49 11.25 51.24
N THR A 98 13.37 10.69 50.75
CA THR A 98 13.05 9.25 50.93
C THR A 98 12.27 8.66 49.76
N ALA A 99 12.95 8.48 48.63
CA ALA A 99 12.53 7.57 47.56
C ALA A 99 13.71 7.21 46.64
N THR A 100 14.58 6.27 47.05
CA THR A 100 15.38 5.51 46.08
C THR A 100 14.49 4.47 45.39
N ALA A 101 13.50 4.95 44.65
CA ALA A 101 12.80 4.13 43.68
C ALA A 101 13.69 4.02 42.44
N VAL A 102 13.97 2.79 42.02
CA VAL A 102 14.52 2.54 40.69
C VAL A 102 13.50 3.09 39.69
N PHE A 103 13.89 4.10 38.90
CA PHE A 103 13.10 4.51 37.75
C PHE A 103 13.15 3.38 36.72
N ALA A 104 12.20 2.45 36.82
CA ALA A 104 11.73 1.74 35.64
C ALA A 104 11.27 2.83 34.65
N GLN A 105 11.83 2.82 33.44
CA GLN A 105 11.26 3.64 32.37
C GLN A 105 9.88 3.07 32.08
N ASP A 106 8.83 3.83 32.39
CA ASP A 106 7.48 3.51 31.95
C ASP A 106 7.51 3.37 30.43
N ASP A 107 7.16 2.20 29.91
CA ASP A 107 7.07 1.97 28.47
C ASP A 107 5.96 2.88 27.91
N PRO A 108 6.27 3.85 27.02
CA PRO A 108 5.26 4.74 26.46
C PRO A 108 4.16 4.00 25.66
N HIS A 109 4.36 2.71 25.36
CA HIS A 109 3.36 1.85 24.73
C HIS A 109 2.49 1.06 25.73
N ALA A 110 2.72 1.13 27.05
CA ALA A 110 1.90 0.44 28.05
C ALA A 110 0.43 0.89 28.07
N ALA A 111 0.12 2.03 27.45
CA ALA A 111 -1.23 2.55 27.24
C ALA A 111 -1.72 2.47 25.77
N CYS A 112 -0.92 1.93 24.84
CA CYS A 112 -1.31 1.74 23.44
C CYS A 112 -2.12 0.45 23.29
N THR A 113 -3.33 0.55 22.72
CA THR A 113 -4.20 -0.62 22.47
C THR A 113 -3.76 -1.49 21.29
N THR A 114 -2.83 -1.00 20.46
CA THR A 114 -2.28 -1.69 19.28
C THR A 114 -0.84 -1.23 19.04
N ILE A 115 -0.05 -2.06 18.34
CA ILE A 115 1.15 -1.63 17.62
C ILE A 115 0.78 -1.62 16.14
N GLY A 116 0.71 -0.41 15.56
CA GLY A 116 0.06 -0.20 14.27
C GLY A 116 -1.40 -0.67 14.30
N TRP A 117 -1.73 -1.68 13.50
CA TRP A 117 -3.05 -2.31 13.45
C TRP A 117 -3.17 -3.65 14.20
N ALA A 118 -2.10 -4.14 14.85
CA ALA A 118 -2.09 -5.44 15.53
C ALA A 118 -2.13 -5.30 17.06
N PRO A 119 -2.93 -6.09 17.80
CA PRO A 119 -2.95 -6.06 19.26
C PRO A 119 -1.63 -6.55 19.87
N PRO A 120 -1.08 -5.92 20.93
CA PRO A 120 0.20 -6.32 21.52
C PRO A 120 0.17 -7.75 22.06
N GLU A 121 -0.98 -8.21 22.57
CA GLU A 121 -1.16 -9.57 23.12
C GLU A 121 -0.96 -10.63 22.05
N VAL A 122 -1.37 -10.34 20.80
CA VAL A 122 -1.14 -11.23 19.65
C VAL A 122 0.34 -11.24 19.27
N LEU A 123 0.98 -10.06 19.19
CA LEU A 123 2.39 -9.91 18.82
C LEU A 123 3.35 -10.49 19.87
N GLN A 124 2.96 -10.51 21.14
CA GLN A 124 3.77 -11.02 22.24
C GLN A 124 3.53 -12.51 22.52
N ARG A 125 2.43 -13.12 22.05
CA ARG A 125 2.10 -14.51 22.37
C ARG A 125 3.21 -15.49 21.97
N PRO A 126 3.59 -16.47 22.84
CA PRO A 126 4.55 -17.52 22.52
C PRO A 126 4.31 -18.20 21.17
N VAL A 127 5.39 -18.60 20.52
CA VAL A 127 5.39 -19.29 19.23
C VAL A 127 6.44 -20.41 19.26
N THR A 128 6.23 -21.46 18.48
CA THR A 128 7.18 -22.56 18.32
C THR A 128 8.11 -22.33 17.12
N LEU A 129 9.20 -23.08 17.05
CA LEU A 129 10.00 -23.17 15.83
C LEU A 129 9.21 -23.93 14.76
N ARG A 130 9.21 -23.43 13.52
CA ARG A 130 8.53 -24.02 12.36
C ARG A 130 9.50 -24.19 11.20
N GLU A 131 9.45 -25.37 10.60
CA GLU A 131 10.21 -25.70 9.40
C GLU A 131 9.63 -25.03 8.14
N GLY A 132 10.44 -24.93 7.08
CA GLY A 132 10.01 -24.41 5.78
C GLY A 132 9.64 -22.92 5.76
N THR A 133 10.01 -22.14 6.77
CA THR A 133 9.76 -20.69 6.82
C THR A 133 10.75 -19.92 5.92
N GLY A 134 11.89 -20.51 5.61
CA GLY A 134 13.02 -19.92 4.91
C GLY A 134 14.33 -20.43 5.51
N ASN A 135 15.45 -19.85 5.11
CA ASN A 135 16.79 -20.36 5.42
C ASN A 135 17.78 -19.28 5.90
N SER A 136 17.33 -18.28 6.66
CA SER A 136 18.25 -17.34 7.31
C SER A 136 19.25 -18.07 8.22
N ALA A 137 20.53 -17.96 7.87
CA ALA A 137 21.67 -18.50 8.61
C ALA A 137 22.38 -17.44 9.47
N ASP A 138 21.79 -16.25 9.61
CA ASP A 138 22.45 -15.09 10.22
C ASP A 138 22.97 -15.37 11.63
N ALA A 139 24.21 -14.97 11.92
CA ALA A 139 24.83 -15.15 13.24
C ALA A 139 24.56 -13.91 14.11
N ALA A 140 24.37 -14.06 15.41
CA ALA A 140 24.10 -12.91 16.28
C ALA A 140 24.59 -13.16 17.72
N THR A 141 24.98 -12.10 18.44
CA THR A 141 25.32 -12.18 19.85
C THR A 141 24.07 -12.43 20.69
N THR A 142 24.00 -13.62 21.29
CA THR A 142 22.99 -14.02 22.29
C THR A 142 23.59 -15.06 23.23
N SER A 143 23.10 -15.11 24.46
CA SER A 143 23.40 -16.15 25.46
C SER A 143 22.68 -17.48 25.20
N SER A 144 21.68 -17.51 24.32
CA SER A 144 20.82 -18.67 24.08
C SER A 144 20.81 -19.11 22.60
N ASN A 145 21.26 -20.34 22.36
CA ASN A 145 21.16 -20.98 21.03
C ASN A 145 19.70 -21.09 20.57
N GLU A 146 18.75 -21.26 21.48
CA GLU A 146 17.32 -21.31 21.14
C GLU A 146 16.79 -19.93 20.76
N ALA A 147 17.23 -18.86 21.45
CA ALA A 147 16.90 -17.49 21.07
C ALA A 147 17.42 -17.17 19.65
N LEU A 148 18.62 -17.63 19.29
CA LEU A 148 19.17 -17.47 17.93
C LEU A 148 18.28 -18.12 16.85
N LEU A 149 17.69 -19.29 17.13
CA LEU A 149 16.76 -19.95 16.21
C LEU A 149 15.47 -19.15 16.03
N PHE A 150 14.89 -18.64 17.13
CA PHE A 150 13.72 -17.76 17.07
C PHE A 150 14.00 -16.42 16.37
N TYR A 151 15.21 -15.86 16.53
CA TYR A 151 15.66 -14.69 15.77
C TYR A 151 15.71 -14.97 14.27
N ARG A 152 16.33 -16.08 13.84
CA ARG A 152 16.38 -16.50 12.42
C ARG A 152 15.00 -16.74 11.83
N GLN A 153 14.10 -17.36 12.58
CA GLN A 153 12.69 -17.50 12.21
C GLN A 153 12.01 -16.13 12.07
N GLY A 154 12.27 -15.19 12.98
CA GLY A 154 11.81 -13.82 12.90
C GLY A 154 12.29 -13.10 11.63
N LEU A 155 13.54 -13.32 11.22
CA LEU A 155 14.07 -12.82 9.94
C LEU A 155 13.32 -13.45 8.75
N ASN A 156 13.18 -14.78 8.71
CA ASN A 156 12.43 -15.48 7.64
C ASN A 156 11.03 -14.87 7.46
N TYR A 157 10.26 -14.71 8.54
CA TYR A 157 8.95 -14.07 8.50
C TYR A 157 8.99 -12.58 8.16
N THR A 158 10.03 -11.84 8.56
CA THR A 158 10.21 -10.42 8.18
C THR A 158 10.40 -10.28 6.68
N HIS A 159 11.24 -11.12 6.07
CA HIS A 159 11.47 -11.12 4.62
C HIS A 159 10.28 -11.69 3.85
N GLY A 160 9.52 -12.63 4.42
CA GLY A 160 8.26 -13.12 3.86
C GLY A 160 7.03 -12.27 4.14
N TYR A 161 7.21 -11.07 4.73
CA TYR A 161 6.17 -10.11 5.12
C TYR A 161 5.06 -10.65 6.04
N VAL A 162 5.33 -11.73 6.80
CA VAL A 162 4.43 -12.30 7.81
C VAL A 162 4.68 -11.60 9.15
N TRP A 163 4.36 -10.31 9.22
CA TRP A 163 4.79 -9.42 10.32
C TRP A 163 4.33 -9.87 11.72
N ILE A 164 3.14 -10.47 11.85
CA ILE A 164 2.65 -11.00 13.13
C ILE A 164 3.58 -12.10 13.67
N GLU A 165 3.94 -13.07 12.83
CA GLU A 165 4.81 -14.18 13.22
C GLU A 165 6.27 -13.76 13.38
N ALA A 166 6.71 -12.74 12.63
CA ALA A 166 8.01 -12.11 12.82
C ALA A 166 8.11 -11.49 14.23
N ALA A 167 7.11 -10.67 14.62
CA ALA A 167 7.06 -10.07 15.96
C ALA A 167 7.03 -11.14 17.07
N ARG A 168 6.16 -12.16 16.93
CA ARG A 168 6.07 -13.26 17.91
C ARG A 168 7.37 -14.02 18.05
N SER A 169 8.10 -14.24 16.95
CA SER A 169 9.38 -14.94 16.95
C SER A 169 10.48 -14.10 17.62
N PHE A 170 10.58 -12.80 17.33
CA PHE A 170 11.52 -11.93 18.05
C PHE A 170 11.17 -11.77 19.54
N ASN A 171 9.88 -11.64 19.89
CA ASN A 171 9.43 -11.64 21.29
C ASN A 171 9.70 -12.99 22.00
N GLN A 172 9.69 -14.11 21.27
CA GLN A 172 10.10 -15.42 21.82
C GLN A 172 11.61 -15.51 22.03
N ALA A 173 12.43 -14.96 21.14
CA ALA A 173 13.86 -14.81 21.35
C ALA A 173 14.15 -13.96 22.61
N LEU A 174 13.44 -12.83 22.78
CA LEU A 174 13.59 -11.94 23.95
C LEU A 174 13.11 -12.53 25.27
N ARG A 175 12.21 -13.53 25.26
CA ARG A 175 11.87 -14.31 26.47
C ARG A 175 12.99 -15.24 26.92
N LEU A 176 13.83 -15.68 25.98
CA LEU A 176 14.96 -16.58 26.23
C LEU A 176 16.25 -15.80 26.51
N ASP A 177 16.41 -14.62 25.91
CA ASP A 177 17.52 -13.68 26.12
C ASP A 177 17.02 -12.22 26.02
N PRO A 178 16.69 -11.58 27.16
CA PRO A 178 16.19 -10.19 27.19
C PRO A 178 17.20 -9.14 26.70
N ASP A 179 18.50 -9.46 26.67
CA ASP A 179 19.56 -8.55 26.24
C ASP A 179 19.91 -8.71 24.74
N PHE A 180 19.14 -9.53 24.02
CA PHE A 180 19.39 -9.84 22.61
C PHE A 180 19.09 -8.65 21.67
N ALA A 181 20.09 -7.78 21.51
CA ALA A 181 20.01 -6.53 20.75
C ALA A 181 19.45 -6.69 19.32
N LEU A 182 19.83 -7.74 18.59
CA LEU A 182 19.33 -7.96 17.23
C LEU A 182 17.85 -8.40 17.17
N ALA A 183 17.29 -8.99 18.23
CA ALA A 183 15.86 -9.28 18.27
C ALA A 183 15.03 -7.98 18.37
N TYR A 184 15.49 -6.99 19.15
CA TYR A 184 14.89 -5.65 19.17
C TYR A 184 15.07 -4.90 17.83
N TRP A 185 16.22 -5.05 17.16
CA TRP A 185 16.41 -4.55 15.79
C TRP A 185 15.44 -5.20 14.79
N GLY A 186 15.17 -6.49 14.94
CA GLY A 186 14.16 -7.23 14.19
C GLY A 186 12.76 -6.67 14.42
N LEU A 187 12.34 -6.53 15.69
CA LEU A 187 11.07 -5.89 16.07
C LEU A 187 10.93 -4.49 15.46
N SER A 188 11.98 -3.67 15.49
CA SER A 188 11.96 -2.35 14.86
C SER A 188 11.57 -2.41 13.38
N ARG A 189 12.11 -3.36 12.61
CA ARG A 189 11.76 -3.54 11.19
C ARG A 189 10.31 -3.99 11.02
N VAL A 190 9.86 -4.91 11.86
CA VAL A 190 8.48 -5.44 11.85
C VAL A 190 7.46 -4.37 12.23
N TYR A 191 7.78 -3.48 13.16
CA TYR A 191 6.89 -2.38 13.56
C TYR A 191 6.77 -1.31 12.46
N SER A 192 7.82 -1.03 11.70
CA SER A 192 7.65 -0.34 10.41
C SER A 192 6.79 -1.15 9.44
N GLY A 193 6.92 -2.48 9.41
CA GLY A 193 6.00 -3.41 8.74
C GLY A 193 4.53 -3.06 8.99
N LEU A 194 4.15 -3.00 10.27
CA LEU A 194 2.82 -2.66 10.78
C LEU A 194 2.43 -1.16 10.69
N ASP A 195 3.29 -0.33 10.09
CA ASP A 195 3.15 1.13 9.95
C ASP A 195 3.23 1.93 11.27
N ASP A 196 3.83 1.35 12.31
CA ASP A 196 4.08 2.00 13.60
C ASP A 196 5.51 2.55 13.67
N HIS A 197 5.66 3.83 13.32
CA HIS A 197 6.95 4.49 13.37
C HIS A 197 7.47 4.68 14.81
N ALA A 198 6.58 4.96 15.77
CA ALA A 198 6.96 5.23 17.16
C ALA A 198 7.51 3.96 17.84
N ALA A 199 6.78 2.85 17.73
CA ALA A 199 7.23 1.56 18.22
C ALA A 199 8.52 1.11 17.50
N ALA A 200 8.64 1.37 16.19
CA ALA A 200 9.86 1.07 15.44
C ALA A 200 11.09 1.84 15.95
N VAL A 201 10.94 3.11 16.32
CA VAL A 201 12.00 3.93 16.94
C VAL A 201 12.32 3.43 18.34
N SER A 202 11.32 3.18 19.18
CA SER A 202 11.50 2.65 20.55
C SER A 202 12.29 1.34 20.55
N ALA A 203 11.91 0.39 19.70
CA ALA A 203 12.63 -0.88 19.54
C ALA A 203 14.06 -0.71 19.01
N ALA A 204 14.31 0.23 18.08
CA ALA A 204 15.66 0.50 17.59
C ALA A 204 16.56 1.16 18.65
N GLN A 205 16.01 2.03 19.48
CA GLN A 205 16.72 2.65 20.62
C GLN A 205 17.07 1.60 21.67
N LYS A 206 16.14 0.69 22.01
CA LYS A 206 16.40 -0.43 22.92
C LYS A 206 17.49 -1.35 22.38
N ALA A 207 17.48 -1.64 21.07
CA ALA A 207 18.56 -2.38 20.41
C ALA A 207 19.92 -1.67 20.55
N GLN A 208 19.96 -0.33 20.40
CA GLN A 208 21.20 0.45 20.54
C GLN A 208 21.75 0.43 21.97
N THR A 209 20.89 0.50 22.99
CA THR A 209 21.32 0.39 24.39
C THR A 209 21.97 -0.97 24.68
N LEU A 210 21.42 -2.07 24.13
CA LEU A 210 21.91 -3.43 24.36
C LEU A 210 23.11 -3.81 23.46
N ALA A 211 23.26 -3.18 22.30
CA ALA A 211 24.33 -3.49 21.34
C ALA A 211 25.76 -3.17 21.84
N GLN A 212 25.93 -2.58 23.03
CA GLN A 212 27.24 -2.31 23.64
C GLN A 212 28.11 -3.58 23.79
N HIS A 213 27.48 -4.74 23.98
CA HIS A 213 28.15 -6.05 24.08
C HIS A 213 28.08 -6.88 22.80
N ALA A 214 27.44 -6.38 21.74
CA ALA A 214 27.31 -7.06 20.45
C ALA A 214 28.55 -6.84 19.56
N THR A 215 28.67 -7.63 18.49
CA THR A 215 29.76 -7.48 17.52
C THR A 215 29.71 -6.13 16.76
N ALA A 216 30.85 -5.69 16.21
CA ALA A 216 30.91 -4.44 15.43
C ALA A 216 29.96 -4.44 14.20
N ARG A 217 29.73 -5.61 13.59
CA ARG A 217 28.75 -5.83 12.50
C ARG A 217 27.32 -5.53 12.98
N GLU A 218 26.97 -6.04 14.17
CA GLU A 218 25.65 -5.87 14.77
C GLU A 218 25.41 -4.43 15.21
N GLN A 219 26.42 -3.79 15.84
CA GLN A 219 26.40 -2.36 16.15
C GLN A 219 26.19 -1.50 14.89
N ARG A 220 26.84 -1.83 13.77
CA ARG A 220 26.62 -1.17 12.48
C ARG A 220 25.19 -1.34 11.98
N ARG A 221 24.63 -2.55 11.98
CA ARG A 221 23.23 -2.79 11.58
C ARG A 221 22.22 -2.00 12.44
N VAL A 222 22.47 -1.88 13.74
CA VAL A 222 21.61 -1.11 14.67
C VAL A 222 21.71 0.39 14.40
N ALA A 223 22.92 0.94 14.22
CA ALA A 223 23.12 2.35 13.86
C ALA A 223 22.47 2.70 12.50
N LEU A 224 22.62 1.83 11.50
CA LEU A 224 21.98 1.96 10.19
C LEU A 224 20.45 1.96 10.30
N ARG A 225 19.87 1.17 11.21
CA ARG A 225 18.41 1.13 11.41
C ARG A 225 17.87 2.43 12.00
N LEU A 226 18.59 3.05 12.93
CA LEU A 226 18.23 4.37 13.46
C LEU A 226 18.33 5.46 12.38
N GLN A 227 19.40 5.45 11.58
CA GLN A 227 19.53 6.38 10.45
C GLN A 227 18.44 6.17 9.38
N GLN A 228 18.03 4.92 9.13
CA GLN A 228 16.90 4.62 8.26
C GLN A 228 15.60 5.23 8.81
N LEU A 229 15.37 5.11 10.12
CA LEU A 229 14.18 5.67 10.76
C LEU A 229 14.15 7.20 10.71
N GLU A 230 15.27 7.87 10.94
CA GLU A 230 15.39 9.32 10.72
C GLU A 230 15.01 9.72 9.28
N ALA A 231 15.50 8.98 8.28
CA ALA A 231 15.14 9.20 6.87
C ALA A 231 13.69 8.77 6.53
N ILE A 232 13.04 7.94 7.35
CA ILE A 232 11.62 7.59 7.23
C ILE A 232 10.73 8.68 7.85
N ALA A 233 11.19 9.37 8.89
CA ALA A 233 10.46 10.48 9.51
C ALA A 233 10.30 11.69 8.57
N ASP A 234 11.22 11.85 7.61
CA ASP A 234 11.19 12.91 6.59
C ASP A 234 11.42 12.33 5.18
N LEU A 235 10.43 11.58 4.67
CA LEU A 235 10.43 10.99 3.32
C LEU A 235 10.54 12.02 2.18
N GLY A 236 10.30 13.31 2.47
CA GLY A 236 10.44 14.40 1.50
C GLY A 236 11.89 14.84 1.28
N ASN A 237 12.83 14.35 2.09
CA ASN A 237 14.20 14.83 2.15
C ASN A 237 15.19 13.83 1.51
N PRO A 238 15.55 14.03 0.22
CA PRO A 238 16.43 13.10 -0.49
C PRO A 238 17.84 13.05 0.09
N ASN A 239 18.27 14.06 0.86
CA ASN A 239 19.60 14.09 1.46
C ASN A 239 19.73 13.05 2.60
N LEU A 240 18.68 12.86 3.42
CA LEU A 240 18.67 11.84 4.46
C LEU A 240 18.71 10.43 3.86
N HIS A 241 17.92 10.18 2.81
CA HIS A 241 17.92 8.92 2.09
C HIS A 241 19.27 8.66 1.38
N ALA A 242 19.87 9.66 0.73
CA ALA A 242 21.19 9.55 0.13
C ALA A 242 22.30 9.30 1.17
N ALA A 243 22.25 9.98 2.33
CA ALA A 243 23.18 9.74 3.44
C ALA A 243 23.04 8.32 4.00
N TYR A 244 21.81 7.80 4.12
CA TYR A 244 21.55 6.43 4.52
C TYR A 244 22.14 5.40 3.54
N LYS A 245 21.96 5.61 2.22
CA LYS A 245 22.60 4.78 1.19
C LYS A 245 24.14 4.80 1.31
N GLN A 246 24.74 5.99 1.52
CA GLN A 246 26.19 6.11 1.69
C GLN A 246 26.69 5.40 2.96
N SER A 247 25.94 5.41 4.06
CA SER A 247 26.28 4.65 5.27
C SER A 247 26.19 3.14 5.04
N LEU A 248 25.19 2.66 4.29
CA LEU A 248 25.10 1.26 3.88
C LEU A 248 26.29 0.84 3.00
N ASP A 249 26.69 1.68 2.04
CA ASP A 249 27.87 1.43 1.18
C ASP A 249 29.16 1.32 2.01
N LYS A 250 29.33 2.17 3.04
CA LYS A 250 30.46 2.10 3.98
C LYS A 250 30.42 0.84 4.85
N ALA A 251 29.22 0.41 5.28
CA ALA A 251 29.07 -0.81 6.06
C ALA A 251 29.37 -2.06 5.23
N LEU A 252 28.91 -2.12 3.98
CA LEU A 252 29.25 -3.19 3.02
C LEU A 252 30.74 -3.25 2.68
N ALA A 253 31.46 -2.13 2.73
CA ALA A 253 32.91 -2.12 2.59
C ALA A 253 33.64 -2.70 3.81
N ALA A 254 32.99 -2.75 4.98
CA ALA A 254 33.56 -3.31 6.21
C ALA A 254 33.11 -4.77 6.46
N ASP A 255 31.86 -5.10 6.14
CA ASP A 255 31.22 -6.42 6.31
C ASP A 255 30.69 -6.92 4.95
N PHE A 256 31.60 -7.19 4.00
CA PHE A 256 31.22 -7.55 2.62
C PHE A 256 30.45 -8.87 2.52
N ASP A 257 30.65 -9.78 3.47
CA ASP A 257 29.96 -11.06 3.61
C ASP A 257 28.59 -10.95 4.32
N ASP A 258 28.21 -9.76 4.81
CA ASP A 258 26.91 -9.53 5.43
C ASP A 258 25.78 -9.48 4.39
N ILE A 259 25.17 -10.64 4.17
CA ILE A 259 24.00 -10.84 3.29
C ILE A 259 22.87 -9.85 3.61
N GLU A 260 22.63 -9.55 4.88
CA GLU A 260 21.52 -8.67 5.29
C GLU A 260 21.78 -7.21 4.88
N LEU A 261 23.04 -6.76 4.93
CA LEU A 261 23.41 -5.45 4.39
C LEU A 261 23.19 -5.38 2.88
N TRP A 262 23.46 -6.45 2.12
CA TRP A 262 23.15 -6.50 0.69
C TRP A 262 21.65 -6.40 0.41
N LEU A 263 20.83 -7.13 1.17
CA LEU A 263 19.37 -7.05 1.08
C LEU A 263 18.85 -5.64 1.39
N VAL A 264 19.24 -5.08 2.54
CA VAL A 264 18.82 -3.73 2.96
C VAL A 264 19.32 -2.65 1.99
N ARG A 265 20.52 -2.82 1.41
CA ARG A 265 21.04 -1.89 0.40
C ARG A 265 20.27 -1.96 -0.93
N GLY A 266 19.81 -3.14 -1.35
CA GLY A 266 18.91 -3.28 -2.49
C GLY A 266 17.54 -2.64 -2.27
N ASN A 267 16.99 -2.76 -1.05
CA ASN A 267 15.75 -2.11 -0.63
C ASN A 267 15.89 -0.57 -0.67
N ALA A 268 17.06 -0.04 -0.34
CA ALA A 268 17.36 1.40 -0.36
C ALA A 268 17.52 2.00 -1.78
N GLU A 269 17.41 1.20 -2.85
CA GLU A 269 17.24 1.68 -4.23
C GLU A 269 15.77 1.93 -4.63
N GLU A 270 14.81 1.65 -3.73
CA GLU A 270 13.44 2.18 -3.87
C GLU A 270 13.40 3.72 -3.66
N PRO A 271 12.32 4.42 -4.06
CA PRO A 271 12.29 5.89 -4.06
C PRO A 271 12.45 6.60 -2.70
N THR A 272 12.37 5.89 -1.58
CA THR A 272 12.53 6.47 -0.23
C THR A 272 13.21 5.47 0.72
N ALA A 273 13.68 5.95 1.88
CA ALA A 273 14.26 5.11 2.93
C ALA A 273 13.27 4.11 3.56
N ALA A 274 11.96 4.23 3.30
CA ALA A 274 10.94 3.30 3.76
C ALA A 274 10.86 1.99 2.94
N GLY A 275 11.65 1.88 1.85
CA GLY A 275 11.64 0.75 0.92
C GLY A 275 11.94 -0.61 1.56
N ARG A 276 11.32 -1.67 1.02
CA ARG A 276 11.27 -3.00 1.67
C ARG A 276 11.55 -4.20 0.75
N GLY A 277 11.83 -3.94 -0.52
CA GLY A 277 12.01 -4.96 -1.56
C GLY A 277 10.76 -5.17 -2.43
N GLN A 278 9.69 -4.38 -2.25
CA GLN A 278 8.43 -4.47 -3.01
C GLN A 278 8.41 -3.66 -4.30
N ARG A 279 9.27 -2.64 -4.42
CA ARG A 279 9.31 -1.71 -5.57
C ARG A 279 10.70 -1.66 -6.20
N GLY A 280 11.41 -2.80 -6.15
CA GLY A 280 12.79 -2.92 -6.62
C GLY A 280 12.97 -2.48 -8.07
N SER A 281 14.08 -1.82 -8.34
CA SER A 281 14.44 -1.33 -9.67
C SER A 281 15.56 -2.16 -10.30
N VAL A 282 15.99 -1.79 -11.51
CA VAL A 282 17.20 -2.38 -12.13
C VAL A 282 18.40 -2.30 -11.16
N ALA A 283 18.54 -1.19 -10.42
CA ALA A 283 19.62 -1.00 -9.46
C ALA A 283 19.52 -1.99 -8.28
N SER A 284 18.32 -2.26 -7.76
CA SER A 284 18.10 -3.23 -6.68
C SER A 284 18.60 -4.64 -7.04
N THR A 285 18.43 -5.07 -8.29
CA THR A 285 18.82 -6.42 -8.74
C THR A 285 20.31 -6.73 -8.55
N ALA A 286 21.19 -5.72 -8.64
CA ALA A 286 22.62 -5.91 -8.48
C ALA A 286 23.00 -6.28 -7.04
N PHE A 287 22.31 -5.68 -6.05
CA PHE A 287 22.55 -5.92 -4.63
C PHE A 287 21.98 -7.28 -4.19
N TYR A 288 20.76 -7.63 -4.59
CA TYR A 288 20.22 -8.98 -4.32
C TYR A 288 21.01 -10.07 -5.06
N GLY A 289 21.51 -9.79 -6.26
CA GLY A 289 22.43 -10.67 -6.97
C GLY A 289 23.79 -10.81 -6.26
N ALA A 290 24.22 -9.84 -5.43
CA ALA A 290 25.39 -9.98 -4.57
C ALA A 290 25.12 -10.88 -3.36
N ALA A 291 23.96 -10.72 -2.71
CA ALA A 291 23.50 -11.65 -1.68
C ALA A 291 23.46 -13.10 -2.19
N LEU A 292 22.94 -13.36 -3.40
CA LEU A 292 22.95 -14.70 -4.02
C LEU A 292 24.35 -15.22 -4.41
N ARG A 293 25.37 -14.37 -4.56
CA ARG A 293 26.75 -14.85 -4.75
C ARG A 293 27.38 -15.36 -3.46
N LEU A 294 26.91 -14.87 -2.30
CA LEU A 294 27.35 -15.31 -0.98
C LEU A 294 26.53 -16.52 -0.49
N ALA A 295 25.21 -16.50 -0.72
CA ALA A 295 24.29 -17.59 -0.38
C ALA A 295 23.32 -17.84 -1.56
N PRO A 296 23.65 -18.77 -2.48
CA PRO A 296 22.87 -19.04 -3.70
C PRO A 296 21.41 -19.40 -3.48
N ASP A 297 21.08 -19.98 -2.31
CA ASP A 297 19.72 -20.37 -1.94
C ASP A 297 19.02 -19.34 -1.04
N ASN A 298 19.52 -18.10 -0.89
CA ASN A 298 18.94 -17.15 0.07
C ASN A 298 17.50 -16.76 -0.32
N ALA A 299 16.52 -17.23 0.49
CA ALA A 299 15.09 -17.04 0.21
C ALA A 299 14.68 -15.56 0.07
N ALA A 300 15.25 -14.68 0.90
CA ALA A 300 14.94 -13.25 0.88
C ALA A 300 15.48 -12.54 -0.39
N ALA A 301 16.69 -12.89 -0.84
CA ALA A 301 17.26 -12.36 -2.07
C ALA A 301 16.46 -12.81 -3.30
N HIS A 302 16.03 -14.07 -3.35
CA HIS A 302 15.11 -14.56 -4.38
C HIS A 302 13.78 -13.80 -4.35
N HIS A 303 13.18 -13.64 -3.17
CA HIS A 303 11.93 -12.91 -3.01
C HIS A 303 12.02 -11.47 -3.55
N TYR A 304 13.03 -10.69 -3.15
CA TYR A 304 13.15 -9.31 -3.62
C TYR A 304 13.55 -9.20 -5.10
N LEU A 305 14.17 -10.23 -5.68
CA LEU A 305 14.38 -10.31 -7.12
C LEU A 305 13.08 -10.54 -7.90
N ILE A 306 12.09 -11.26 -7.36
CA ILE A 306 10.76 -11.39 -7.98
C ILE A 306 10.17 -9.99 -8.22
N HIS A 307 9.95 -9.23 -7.14
CA HIS A 307 9.39 -7.88 -7.20
C HIS A 307 10.20 -6.92 -8.09
N SER A 308 11.53 -7.04 -8.08
CA SER A 308 12.39 -6.25 -8.97
C SER A 308 12.16 -6.58 -10.44
N TYR A 309 12.13 -7.88 -10.80
CA TYR A 309 11.90 -8.33 -12.17
C TYR A 309 10.46 -8.10 -12.64
N GLU A 310 9.48 -8.23 -11.75
CA GLU A 310 8.07 -7.86 -12.00
C GLU A 310 7.91 -6.39 -12.36
N THR A 311 8.61 -5.50 -11.63
CA THR A 311 8.57 -4.04 -11.79
C THR A 311 9.22 -3.61 -13.11
N ILE A 312 10.34 -4.24 -13.49
CA ILE A 312 11.04 -3.93 -14.76
C ILE A 312 10.57 -4.79 -15.96
N GLY A 313 9.53 -5.61 -15.77
CA GLY A 313 8.88 -6.39 -16.85
C GLY A 313 9.60 -7.66 -17.31
N GLN A 314 10.63 -8.14 -16.60
CA GLN A 314 11.40 -9.34 -16.94
C GLN A 314 10.77 -10.61 -16.33
N ILE A 315 9.53 -10.93 -16.72
CA ILE A 315 8.68 -11.88 -15.99
C ILE A 315 9.22 -13.31 -15.98
N ASP A 316 9.90 -13.76 -17.04
CA ASP A 316 10.52 -15.10 -17.06
C ASP A 316 11.61 -15.25 -15.97
N ARG A 317 12.26 -14.15 -15.58
CA ARG A 317 13.27 -14.14 -14.50
C ARG A 317 12.61 -14.04 -13.12
N ALA A 318 11.51 -13.29 -13.01
CA ALA A 318 10.68 -13.27 -11.81
C ALA A 318 10.17 -14.69 -11.51
N LEU A 319 9.55 -15.35 -12.51
CA LEU A 319 9.02 -16.71 -12.43
C LEU A 319 10.03 -17.75 -11.93
N HIS A 320 11.28 -17.70 -12.42
CA HIS A 320 12.35 -18.58 -11.93
C HIS A 320 12.65 -18.36 -10.44
N HIS A 321 12.70 -17.10 -9.98
CA HIS A 321 12.91 -16.80 -8.57
C HIS A 321 11.65 -17.06 -7.72
N GLY A 322 10.45 -16.93 -8.27
CA GLY A 322 9.18 -17.31 -7.64
C GLY A 322 9.10 -18.79 -7.34
N GLU A 323 9.43 -19.63 -8.33
CA GLU A 323 9.50 -21.08 -8.14
C GLU A 323 10.54 -21.46 -7.06
N THR A 324 11.72 -20.84 -7.09
CA THR A 324 12.79 -21.09 -6.12
C THR A 324 12.40 -20.62 -4.71
N TYR A 325 11.80 -19.44 -4.57
CA TYR A 325 11.34 -18.92 -3.28
C TYR A 325 10.22 -19.80 -2.67
N ALA A 326 9.25 -20.25 -3.48
CA ALA A 326 8.21 -21.18 -3.04
C ALA A 326 8.77 -22.55 -2.57
N LYS A 327 9.90 -23.01 -3.12
CA LYS A 327 10.61 -24.22 -2.67
C LYS A 327 11.41 -24.01 -1.37
N LEU A 328 11.98 -22.84 -1.17
CA LEU A 328 12.79 -22.50 0.01
C LEU A 328 11.96 -22.11 1.24
N SER A 329 10.78 -21.53 1.00
CA SER A 329 9.84 -21.08 2.03
C SER A 329 8.44 -21.74 1.86
N PRO A 330 8.34 -23.09 1.80
CA PRO A 330 7.10 -23.79 1.43
C PRO A 330 5.94 -23.63 2.41
N THR A 331 6.19 -23.15 3.65
CA THR A 331 5.13 -22.86 4.64
C THR A 331 4.76 -21.36 4.70
N ILE A 332 5.44 -20.49 3.96
CA ILE A 332 5.09 -19.08 3.82
C ILE A 332 4.07 -18.92 2.68
N ALA A 333 2.83 -18.55 3.03
CA ALA A 333 1.77 -18.33 2.05
C ALA A 333 2.20 -17.32 0.95
N HIS A 334 2.86 -16.23 1.35
CA HIS A 334 3.36 -15.21 0.43
C HIS A 334 4.34 -15.75 -0.64
N ALA A 335 5.09 -16.82 -0.37
CA ALA A 335 6.00 -17.41 -1.37
C ALA A 335 5.24 -18.09 -2.52
N HIS A 336 4.18 -18.82 -2.21
CA HIS A 336 3.27 -19.40 -3.22
C HIS A 336 2.46 -18.32 -3.94
N HIS A 337 2.08 -17.26 -3.25
CA HIS A 337 1.39 -16.11 -3.84
C HIS A 337 2.23 -15.44 -4.93
N MET A 338 3.50 -15.15 -4.64
CA MET A 338 4.41 -14.53 -5.62
C MET A 338 4.64 -15.41 -6.84
N TRP A 339 4.84 -16.72 -6.64
CA TRP A 339 4.95 -17.66 -7.75
C TRP A 339 3.66 -17.73 -8.61
N GLY A 340 2.49 -17.73 -7.97
CA GLY A 340 1.19 -17.66 -8.64
C GLY A 340 1.00 -16.39 -9.45
N HIS A 341 1.49 -15.25 -8.96
CA HIS A 341 1.44 -13.97 -9.65
C HIS A 341 2.27 -14.00 -10.95
N ASP A 342 3.50 -14.50 -10.92
CA ASP A 342 4.33 -14.69 -12.11
C ASP A 342 3.74 -15.70 -13.11
N LEU A 343 3.28 -16.86 -12.62
CA LEU A 343 2.60 -17.87 -13.44
C LEU A 343 1.43 -17.28 -14.21
N ARG A 344 0.61 -16.44 -13.56
CA ARG A 344 -0.51 -15.73 -14.19
C ARG A 344 -0.02 -14.76 -15.26
N ARG A 345 1.06 -14.01 -15.02
CA ARG A 345 1.62 -13.03 -15.98
C ARG A 345 2.21 -13.68 -17.23
N VAL A 346 2.70 -14.91 -17.17
CA VAL A 346 3.11 -15.70 -18.35
C VAL A 346 1.98 -16.55 -18.95
N GLY A 347 0.74 -16.41 -18.47
CA GLY A 347 -0.44 -17.10 -19.01
C GLY A 347 -0.63 -18.55 -18.54
N ARG A 348 0.16 -19.03 -17.58
CA ARG A 348 0.04 -20.37 -16.96
C ARG A 348 -1.06 -20.37 -15.89
N VAL A 349 -2.29 -20.03 -16.30
CA VAL A 349 -3.40 -19.69 -15.39
C VAL A 349 -3.84 -20.85 -14.50
N ASP A 350 -3.85 -22.09 -14.99
CA ASP A 350 -4.23 -23.26 -14.17
C ASP A 350 -3.22 -23.52 -13.04
N GLU A 351 -1.93 -23.30 -13.30
CA GLU A 351 -0.87 -23.42 -12.29
C GLU A 351 -0.88 -22.23 -11.32
N ALA A 352 -1.19 -21.03 -11.79
CA ALA A 352 -1.42 -19.87 -10.93
C ALA A 352 -2.60 -20.11 -9.95
N ILE A 353 -3.69 -20.70 -10.42
CA ILE A 353 -4.82 -21.11 -9.56
C ILE A 353 -4.36 -22.10 -8.50
N ALA A 354 -3.53 -23.11 -8.85
CA ALA A 354 -3.00 -24.04 -7.88
C ALA A 354 -2.13 -23.34 -6.81
N ALA A 355 -1.25 -22.41 -7.21
CA ALA A 355 -0.39 -21.65 -6.30
C ALA A 355 -1.19 -20.70 -5.37
N PHE A 356 -2.17 -19.97 -5.89
CA PHE A 356 -3.05 -19.11 -5.07
C PHE A 356 -3.99 -19.94 -4.17
N THR A 357 -4.45 -21.12 -4.62
CA THR A 357 -5.19 -22.06 -3.77
C THR A 357 -4.32 -22.54 -2.62
N ARG A 358 -3.06 -22.90 -2.90
CA ARG A 358 -2.09 -23.30 -1.86
C ARG A 358 -1.81 -22.18 -0.85
N THR A 359 -1.74 -20.93 -1.32
CA THR A 359 -1.65 -19.73 -0.48
C THR A 359 -2.84 -19.64 0.47
N TYR A 360 -4.07 -19.77 -0.04
CA TYR A 360 -5.32 -19.72 0.73
C TYR A 360 -5.45 -20.86 1.76
N GLU A 361 -4.97 -22.06 1.42
CA GLU A 361 -4.88 -23.18 2.36
C GLU A 361 -3.90 -22.92 3.50
N LEU A 362 -2.71 -22.39 3.21
CA LEU A 362 -1.70 -22.05 4.21
C LEU A 362 -2.18 -20.94 5.14
N GLU A 363 -2.76 -19.87 4.58
CA GLU A 363 -3.43 -18.78 5.30
C GLU A 363 -4.45 -19.33 6.30
N LYS A 364 -5.40 -20.17 5.84
CA LYS A 364 -6.44 -20.74 6.71
C LYS A 364 -5.92 -21.72 7.76
N ALA A 365 -4.93 -22.55 7.41
CA ALA A 365 -4.30 -23.44 8.36
C ALA A 365 -3.60 -22.65 9.48
N TYR A 366 -2.91 -21.57 9.14
CA TYR A 366 -2.30 -20.64 10.09
C TYR A 366 -3.36 -19.95 10.97
N TYR A 367 -4.42 -19.37 10.39
CA TYR A 367 -5.49 -18.71 11.16
C TYR A 367 -6.16 -19.66 12.16
N ALA A 368 -6.39 -20.91 11.79
CA ALA A 368 -6.99 -21.92 12.65
C ALA A 368 -6.03 -22.42 13.74
N ALA A 369 -4.78 -22.74 13.39
CA ALA A 369 -3.80 -23.27 14.34
C ALA A 369 -3.35 -22.23 15.38
N GLU A 370 -3.27 -20.96 14.96
CA GLU A 370 -2.78 -19.85 15.79
C GLU A 370 -3.91 -18.93 16.27
N SER A 371 -5.19 -19.23 16.01
CA SER A 371 -6.32 -18.36 16.35
C SER A 371 -6.11 -16.90 15.92
N ILE A 372 -5.61 -16.69 14.69
CA ILE A 372 -5.33 -15.36 14.13
C ILE A 372 -6.51 -14.95 13.23
N PRO A 373 -7.22 -13.84 13.53
CA PRO A 373 -8.26 -13.32 12.64
C PRO A 373 -7.71 -12.95 11.26
N ALA A 374 -8.41 -13.31 10.18
CA ALA A 374 -7.97 -13.04 8.81
C ALA A 374 -7.79 -11.54 8.48
N GLN A 375 -8.46 -10.65 9.20
CA GLN A 375 -8.25 -9.19 9.11
C GLN A 375 -6.86 -8.72 9.59
N LEU A 376 -6.16 -9.53 10.40
CA LEU A 376 -4.75 -9.33 10.78
C LEU A 376 -3.77 -9.87 9.72
N ASP A 377 -4.27 -10.35 8.58
CA ASP A 377 -3.44 -10.68 7.42
C ASP A 377 -3.68 -9.66 6.31
N TRP A 378 -2.66 -8.86 6.04
CA TRP A 378 -2.71 -7.81 5.02
C TRP A 378 -2.70 -8.37 3.59
N HIS A 379 -2.30 -9.63 3.39
CA HIS A 379 -2.21 -10.30 2.08
C HIS A 379 -3.47 -11.07 1.69
N HIS A 380 -4.24 -11.57 2.66
CA HIS A 380 -5.36 -12.50 2.40
C HIS A 380 -6.37 -12.01 1.35
N VAL A 381 -6.83 -10.76 1.49
CA VAL A 381 -7.78 -10.12 0.55
C VAL A 381 -7.17 -10.01 -0.86
N HIS A 382 -5.87 -9.76 -0.96
CA HIS A 382 -5.17 -9.67 -2.24
C HIS A 382 -4.99 -11.06 -2.88
N ASN A 383 -4.72 -12.10 -2.09
CA ASN A 383 -4.69 -13.47 -2.58
C ASN A 383 -6.07 -13.93 -3.13
N LEU A 384 -7.15 -13.62 -2.41
CA LEU A 384 -8.52 -13.90 -2.87
C LEU A 384 -8.85 -13.20 -4.19
N ASP A 385 -8.42 -11.94 -4.37
CA ASP A 385 -8.58 -11.17 -5.61
C ASP A 385 -7.82 -11.79 -6.80
N LEU A 386 -6.55 -12.16 -6.60
CA LEU A 386 -5.76 -12.82 -7.66
C LEU A 386 -6.29 -14.21 -8.02
N LEU A 387 -6.75 -14.99 -7.03
CA LEU A 387 -7.41 -16.28 -7.27
C LEU A 387 -8.73 -16.10 -8.03
N ALA A 388 -9.57 -15.14 -7.61
CA ALA A 388 -10.84 -14.84 -8.27
C ALA A 388 -10.65 -14.41 -9.72
N THR A 389 -9.77 -13.43 -9.98
CA THR A 389 -9.48 -12.96 -11.33
C THR A 389 -8.84 -14.05 -12.20
N SER A 390 -8.11 -15.00 -11.63
CA SER A 390 -7.62 -16.18 -12.36
C SER A 390 -8.77 -17.12 -12.77
N TYR A 391 -9.77 -17.32 -11.91
CA TYR A 391 -11.00 -18.02 -12.28
C TYR A 391 -11.84 -17.27 -13.32
N GLU A 392 -11.84 -15.94 -13.34
CA GLU A 392 -12.46 -15.15 -14.42
C GLU A 392 -11.82 -15.44 -15.78
N HIS A 393 -10.48 -15.48 -15.84
CA HIS A 393 -9.75 -15.84 -17.08
C HIS A 393 -10.09 -17.25 -17.59
N LYS A 394 -10.52 -18.15 -16.71
CA LYS A 394 -10.99 -19.51 -17.04
C LYS A 394 -12.49 -19.59 -17.33
N GLY A 395 -13.21 -18.46 -17.30
CA GLY A 395 -14.67 -18.40 -17.49
C GLY A 395 -15.51 -18.81 -16.27
N GLN A 396 -14.89 -19.10 -15.12
CA GLN A 396 -15.54 -19.63 -13.92
C GLN A 396 -16.13 -18.51 -13.04
N MET A 397 -17.02 -17.70 -13.63
CA MET A 397 -17.55 -16.46 -13.04
C MET A 397 -18.24 -16.63 -11.68
N ARG A 398 -18.87 -17.79 -11.40
CA ARG A 398 -19.50 -18.06 -10.10
C ARG A 398 -18.47 -18.26 -8.99
N THR A 399 -17.38 -18.95 -9.29
CA THR A 399 -16.25 -19.17 -8.36
C THR A 399 -15.57 -17.84 -8.06
N ALA A 400 -15.28 -17.05 -9.11
CA ALA A 400 -14.72 -15.71 -8.98
C ALA A 400 -15.58 -14.80 -8.09
N GLU A 401 -16.89 -14.69 -8.35
CA GLU A 401 -17.78 -13.86 -7.53
C GLU A 401 -17.84 -14.33 -6.07
N SER A 402 -17.83 -15.65 -5.83
CA SER A 402 -17.82 -16.21 -4.46
C SER A 402 -16.56 -15.83 -3.68
N LEU A 403 -15.39 -15.83 -4.34
CA LEU A 403 -14.12 -15.42 -3.74
C LEU A 403 -14.06 -13.89 -3.52
N LEU A 404 -14.53 -13.10 -4.48
CA LEU A 404 -14.61 -11.64 -4.32
C LEU A 404 -15.55 -11.24 -3.18
N ARG A 405 -16.67 -11.96 -3.00
CA ARG A 405 -17.59 -11.74 -1.87
C ARG A 405 -16.99 -12.14 -0.53
N GLN A 406 -16.17 -13.20 -0.47
CA GLN A 406 -15.37 -13.52 0.71
C GLN A 406 -14.38 -12.39 1.03
N ALA A 407 -13.66 -11.88 0.03
CA ALA A 407 -12.70 -10.79 0.18
C ALA A 407 -13.35 -9.50 0.74
N THR A 408 -14.54 -9.14 0.27
CA THR A 408 -15.30 -7.98 0.80
C THR A 408 -15.92 -8.21 2.18
N ALA A 409 -16.00 -9.45 2.66
CA ALA A 409 -16.55 -9.76 3.98
C ALA A 409 -15.50 -9.70 5.11
N VAL A 410 -14.21 -9.61 4.77
CA VAL A 410 -13.12 -9.40 5.74
C VAL A 410 -13.12 -7.93 6.19
N GLU A 411 -13.09 -7.68 7.49
CA GLU A 411 -12.97 -6.32 8.01
C GLU A 411 -11.61 -5.70 7.62
N SER A 412 -11.61 -4.45 7.18
CA SER A 412 -10.38 -3.70 6.88
C SER A 412 -9.92 -2.86 8.07
N LEU A 413 -8.70 -3.09 8.52
CA LEU A 413 -8.07 -2.34 9.62
C LEU A 413 -7.29 -1.12 9.10
N THR A 414 -6.86 -1.16 7.85
CA THR A 414 -6.01 -0.14 7.20
C THR A 414 -6.66 0.41 5.92
N GLU A 415 -6.31 1.64 5.52
CA GLU A 415 -6.77 2.20 4.24
C GLU A 415 -6.32 1.35 3.03
N TYR A 416 -5.18 0.66 3.16
CA TYR A 416 -4.67 -0.27 2.15
C TYR A 416 -5.60 -1.47 1.92
N GLN A 417 -6.05 -2.10 3.02
CA GLN A 417 -7.01 -3.19 2.96
C GLN A 417 -8.35 -2.70 2.38
N GLU A 418 -8.85 -1.53 2.82
CA GLU A 418 -10.08 -0.93 2.26
C GLU A 418 -9.96 -0.71 0.74
N PHE A 419 -8.84 -0.17 0.27
CA PHE A 419 -8.57 0.08 -1.14
C PHE A 419 -8.47 -1.22 -1.96
N ASN A 420 -8.14 -2.35 -1.33
CA ASN A 420 -8.09 -3.66 -1.97
C ASN A 420 -9.44 -4.37 -2.08
N GLN A 421 -10.50 -3.90 -1.40
CA GLN A 421 -11.87 -4.43 -1.56
C GLN A 421 -12.57 -4.03 -2.88
N LYS A 422 -11.92 -3.23 -3.73
CA LYS A 422 -12.46 -2.70 -4.99
C LYS A 422 -12.93 -3.76 -6.01
N SER A 423 -12.34 -4.95 -5.99
CA SER A 423 -12.44 -5.89 -7.12
C SER A 423 -13.83 -6.47 -7.36
N LEU A 424 -14.66 -6.64 -6.32
CA LEU A 424 -16.07 -7.04 -6.50
C LEU A 424 -16.85 -5.99 -7.32
N THR A 425 -16.60 -4.70 -7.08
CA THR A 425 -17.26 -3.62 -7.83
C THR A 425 -16.80 -3.61 -9.30
N VAL A 426 -15.50 -3.78 -9.54
CA VAL A 426 -14.92 -3.90 -10.89
C VAL A 426 -15.51 -5.10 -11.65
N PHE A 427 -15.60 -6.26 -11.00
CA PHE A 427 -16.24 -7.46 -11.55
C PHE A 427 -17.71 -7.20 -11.92
N LEU A 428 -18.51 -6.63 -11.02
CA LEU A 428 -19.92 -6.35 -11.28
C LEU A 428 -20.12 -5.36 -12.43
N LEU A 429 -19.27 -4.34 -12.54
CA LEU A 429 -19.23 -3.45 -13.72
C LEU A 429 -18.91 -4.24 -14.99
N GLY A 430 -17.84 -5.04 -15.02
CA GLY A 430 -17.45 -5.85 -16.18
C GLY A 430 -18.51 -6.88 -16.60
N ARG A 431 -19.30 -7.38 -15.63
CA ARG A 431 -20.46 -8.26 -15.84
C ARG A 431 -21.77 -7.54 -16.20
N GLN A 432 -21.73 -6.22 -16.39
CA GLN A 432 -22.89 -5.35 -16.71
C GLN A 432 -23.99 -5.33 -15.64
N ARG A 433 -23.65 -5.65 -14.39
CA ARG A 433 -24.57 -5.66 -13.23
C ARG A 433 -24.62 -4.28 -12.56
N TRP A 434 -25.01 -3.28 -13.33
CA TRP A 434 -24.86 -1.85 -12.97
C TRP A 434 -25.47 -1.44 -11.62
N ARG A 435 -26.63 -2.00 -11.26
CA ARG A 435 -27.32 -1.70 -9.99
C ARG A 435 -26.59 -2.32 -8.78
N ASP A 436 -26.06 -3.52 -8.95
CA ASP A 436 -25.30 -4.23 -7.93
C ASP A 436 -23.95 -3.52 -7.74
N ALA A 437 -23.26 -3.19 -8.85
CA ALA A 437 -22.03 -2.39 -8.83
C ALA A 437 -22.23 -1.01 -8.16
N LEU A 438 -23.34 -0.32 -8.42
CA LEU A 438 -23.69 0.94 -7.76
C LEU A 438 -23.96 0.76 -6.25
N THR A 439 -24.41 -0.42 -5.84
CA THR A 439 -24.63 -0.75 -4.42
C THR A 439 -23.29 -0.96 -3.71
N GLU A 440 -22.40 -1.80 -4.27
CA GLU A 440 -21.06 -2.01 -3.70
C GLU A 440 -20.21 -0.72 -3.74
N ALA A 441 -20.32 0.09 -4.82
CA ALA A 441 -19.65 1.38 -4.93
C ALA A 441 -20.04 2.36 -3.81
N LYS A 442 -21.31 2.33 -3.35
CA LYS A 442 -21.77 3.13 -2.20
C LYS A 442 -21.18 2.68 -0.86
N THR A 443 -20.79 1.40 -0.74
CA THR A 443 -20.01 0.92 0.41
C THR A 443 -18.62 1.54 0.40
N LEU A 444 -17.93 1.51 -0.75
CA LEU A 444 -16.59 2.12 -0.92
C LEU A 444 -16.60 3.65 -0.70
N GLN A 445 -17.69 4.34 -1.04
CA GLN A 445 -17.88 5.78 -0.75
C GLN A 445 -17.97 6.13 0.74
N ARG A 446 -18.16 5.14 1.63
CA ARG A 446 -18.21 5.30 3.09
C ARG A 446 -16.93 4.86 3.79
N ALA A 447 -15.91 4.44 3.02
CA ALA A 447 -14.62 4.01 3.54
C ALA A 447 -13.87 5.13 4.29
N LYS A 448 -13.01 4.75 5.24
CA LYS A 448 -12.19 5.68 6.03
C LYS A 448 -11.17 6.40 5.14
N GLY A 449 -10.55 5.67 4.21
CA GLY A 449 -9.53 6.22 3.30
C GLY A 449 -10.08 7.00 2.11
N ALA A 450 -9.50 8.19 1.86
CA ALA A 450 -9.88 9.03 0.72
C ALA A 450 -9.62 8.35 -0.64
N ALA A 451 -8.61 7.48 -0.72
CA ALA A 451 -8.32 6.69 -1.92
C ALA A 451 -9.50 5.76 -2.28
N THR A 452 -10.04 5.05 -1.28
CA THR A 452 -11.17 4.13 -1.43
C THR A 452 -12.46 4.86 -1.76
N ARG A 453 -12.74 5.99 -1.10
CA ARG A 453 -13.90 6.85 -1.45
C ARG A 453 -13.81 7.39 -2.88
N SER A 454 -12.62 7.82 -3.30
CA SER A 454 -12.38 8.30 -4.67
C SER A 454 -12.74 7.27 -5.73
N ILE A 455 -12.23 6.03 -5.61
CA ILE A 455 -12.57 4.97 -6.56
C ILE A 455 -14.04 4.53 -6.44
N GLY A 456 -14.62 4.53 -5.24
CA GLY A 456 -16.06 4.28 -5.02
C GLY A 456 -16.95 5.29 -5.75
N HIS A 457 -16.55 6.57 -5.79
CA HIS A 457 -17.22 7.57 -6.63
C HIS A 457 -17.00 7.33 -8.12
N ALA A 458 -15.78 6.97 -8.55
CA ALA A 458 -15.50 6.66 -9.96
C ALA A 458 -16.34 5.47 -10.48
N PHE A 459 -16.41 4.38 -9.73
CA PHE A 459 -17.21 3.20 -10.07
C PHE A 459 -18.72 3.49 -10.12
N ALA A 460 -19.24 4.29 -9.17
CA ALA A 460 -20.62 4.75 -9.24
C ALA A 460 -20.87 5.60 -10.49
N GLY A 461 -19.93 6.47 -10.87
CA GLY A 461 -20.00 7.24 -12.11
C GLY A 461 -20.15 6.36 -13.36
N HIS A 462 -19.34 5.31 -13.47
CA HIS A 462 -19.46 4.31 -14.57
C HIS A 462 -20.85 3.64 -14.56
N ALA A 463 -21.34 3.23 -13.39
CA ALA A 463 -22.68 2.64 -13.28
C ALA A 463 -23.79 3.63 -13.66
N HIS A 464 -23.69 4.90 -13.27
CA HIS A 464 -24.63 5.95 -13.64
C HIS A 464 -24.63 6.21 -15.16
N LEU A 465 -23.47 6.26 -15.81
CA LEU A 465 -23.37 6.37 -17.28
C LEU A 465 -24.04 5.20 -17.99
N ALA A 466 -23.83 3.96 -17.53
CA ALA A 466 -24.47 2.78 -18.09
C ALA A 466 -26.01 2.79 -17.88
N LEU A 467 -26.46 3.33 -16.75
CA LEU A 467 -27.87 3.56 -16.42
C LEU A 467 -28.47 4.83 -17.05
N ARG A 468 -27.69 5.55 -17.88
CA ARG A 468 -28.05 6.79 -18.61
C ARG A 468 -28.30 8.03 -17.74
N ASP A 469 -27.81 8.03 -16.50
CA ASP A 469 -27.86 9.18 -15.61
C ASP A 469 -26.58 10.03 -15.75
N GLN A 470 -26.60 10.94 -16.71
CA GLN A 470 -25.47 11.86 -16.97
C GLN A 470 -25.25 12.92 -15.89
N ASN A 471 -26.26 13.17 -15.03
CA ASN A 471 -26.14 14.15 -13.96
C ASN A 471 -25.41 13.54 -12.77
N ALA A 472 -25.89 12.40 -12.27
CA ALA A 472 -25.21 11.68 -11.21
C ALA A 472 -23.80 11.23 -11.61
N ALA A 473 -23.56 10.88 -12.88
CA ALA A 473 -22.20 10.60 -13.37
C ALA A 473 -21.25 11.81 -13.27
N ARG A 474 -21.73 13.04 -13.57
CA ARG A 474 -20.93 14.27 -13.41
C ARG A 474 -20.66 14.59 -11.94
N GLU A 475 -21.66 14.43 -11.08
CA GLU A 475 -21.52 14.62 -9.63
C GLU A 475 -20.54 13.60 -9.03
N ALA A 476 -20.61 12.34 -9.48
CA ALA A 476 -19.71 11.28 -9.08
C ALA A 476 -18.25 11.53 -9.52
N LEU A 477 -18.01 11.97 -10.77
CA LEU A 477 -16.66 12.36 -11.19
C LEU A 477 -16.12 13.52 -10.34
N ALA A 478 -16.93 14.56 -10.11
CA ALA A 478 -16.52 15.70 -9.29
C ALA A 478 -16.25 15.30 -7.82
N ALA A 479 -16.94 14.30 -7.29
CA ALA A 479 -16.68 13.73 -5.97
C ALA A 479 -15.38 12.91 -5.94
N ALA A 480 -15.16 12.04 -6.94
CA ALA A 480 -13.92 11.28 -7.09
C ALA A 480 -12.70 12.21 -7.14
N GLU A 481 -12.76 13.29 -7.92
CA GLU A 481 -11.68 14.28 -8.00
C GLU A 481 -11.45 15.06 -6.70
N ARG A 482 -12.50 15.31 -5.89
CA ARG A 482 -12.36 15.93 -4.55
C ARG A 482 -11.64 15.02 -3.56
N GLU A 483 -11.98 13.73 -3.56
CA GLU A 483 -11.33 12.74 -2.69
C GLU A 483 -9.89 12.47 -3.14
N MET A 484 -9.65 12.29 -4.44
CA MET A 484 -8.30 12.06 -4.99
C MET A 484 -7.29 13.16 -4.65
N ARG A 485 -7.73 14.42 -4.49
CA ARG A 485 -6.85 15.53 -4.06
C ARG A 485 -6.36 15.41 -2.62
N GLN A 486 -7.06 14.68 -1.76
CA GLN A 486 -6.65 14.41 -0.37
C GLN A 486 -5.66 13.24 -0.28
N VAL A 487 -5.62 12.36 -1.28
CA VAL A 487 -4.69 11.21 -1.33
C VAL A 487 -3.25 11.72 -1.50
N PRO A 488 -2.26 11.24 -0.71
CA PRO A 488 -0.88 11.71 -0.78
C PRO A 488 -0.18 11.32 -2.08
N THR A 489 0.84 12.09 -2.48
CA THR A 489 1.63 11.85 -3.71
C THR A 489 2.82 10.93 -3.47
N LEU A 490 3.54 11.14 -2.37
CA LEU A 490 4.61 10.25 -1.88
C LEU A 490 4.02 9.26 -0.87
N VAL A 491 4.63 8.08 -0.77
CA VAL A 491 4.20 7.03 0.16
C VAL A 491 5.39 6.45 0.91
N GLY A 492 5.16 6.16 2.19
CA GLY A 492 5.93 5.21 2.98
C GLY A 492 5.01 4.10 3.45
N GLY A 493 5.58 2.92 3.73
CA GLY A 493 4.83 1.78 4.26
C GLY A 493 3.67 1.37 3.34
N ILE A 494 2.50 1.19 3.94
CA ILE A 494 1.30 0.64 3.28
C ILE A 494 0.35 1.73 2.73
N THR A 495 0.73 3.01 2.74
CA THR A 495 -0.15 4.10 2.28
C THR A 495 -0.46 3.99 0.78
N VAL A 496 -1.71 4.27 0.39
CA VAL A 496 -2.13 4.31 -1.02
C VAL A 496 -1.77 5.66 -1.65
N SER A 497 -1.02 5.65 -2.76
CA SER A 497 -0.63 6.88 -3.46
C SER A 497 -1.73 7.38 -4.41
N ARG A 498 -1.72 8.69 -4.69
CA ARG A 498 -2.60 9.30 -5.70
C ARG A 498 -2.42 8.66 -7.08
N ALA A 499 -1.21 8.20 -7.41
CA ALA A 499 -0.93 7.50 -8.66
C ALA A 499 -1.69 6.16 -8.78
N ALA A 500 -1.96 5.46 -7.68
CA ALA A 500 -2.78 4.24 -7.69
C ALA A 500 -4.29 4.51 -7.87
N VAL A 501 -4.76 5.72 -7.50
CA VAL A 501 -6.17 6.13 -7.60
C VAL A 501 -6.49 6.74 -8.97
N LEU A 502 -5.54 7.48 -9.55
CA LEU A 502 -5.71 8.29 -10.74
C LEU A 502 -6.25 7.53 -11.97
N PRO A 503 -5.81 6.29 -12.31
CA PRO A 503 -6.34 5.54 -13.46
C PRO A 503 -7.86 5.33 -13.43
N TYR A 504 -8.45 5.12 -12.24
CA TYR A 504 -9.90 4.91 -12.09
C TYR A 504 -10.70 6.20 -12.34
N VAL A 505 -10.20 7.34 -11.87
CA VAL A 505 -10.84 8.66 -12.07
C VAL A 505 -10.70 9.10 -13.54
N ASP A 506 -9.53 8.84 -14.13
CA ASP A 506 -9.25 9.14 -15.53
C ASP A 506 -10.06 8.27 -16.49
N ALA A 507 -10.28 6.98 -16.17
CA ALA A 507 -11.16 6.09 -16.94
C ALA A 507 -12.60 6.63 -17.01
N LEU A 508 -13.15 7.09 -15.88
CA LEU A 508 -14.48 7.73 -15.87
C LEU A 508 -14.49 9.02 -16.70
N ARG A 509 -13.49 9.90 -16.52
CA ARG A 509 -13.39 11.14 -17.29
C ARG A 509 -13.32 10.87 -18.80
N ALA A 510 -12.56 9.84 -19.20
CA ALA A 510 -12.43 9.44 -20.59
C ALA A 510 -13.73 8.85 -21.17
N GLU A 511 -14.45 8.01 -20.42
CA GLU A 511 -15.77 7.51 -20.86
C GLU A 511 -16.77 8.66 -21.06
N MET A 512 -16.77 9.66 -20.17
CA MET A 512 -17.61 10.85 -20.30
C MET A 512 -17.23 11.69 -21.54
N MET A 513 -15.94 11.84 -21.84
CA MET A 513 -15.47 12.49 -23.07
C MET A 513 -15.96 11.77 -24.33
N LEU A 514 -15.82 10.43 -24.38
CA LEU A 514 -16.31 9.62 -25.49
C LEU A 514 -17.82 9.80 -25.72
N ARG A 515 -18.62 9.74 -24.64
CA ARG A 515 -20.09 9.90 -24.69
C ARG A 515 -20.56 11.32 -25.04
N THR A 516 -19.72 12.33 -24.84
CA THR A 516 -20.01 13.74 -25.19
C THR A 516 -19.42 14.16 -26.54
N GLY A 517 -18.92 13.22 -27.33
CA GLY A 517 -18.38 13.48 -28.68
C GLY A 517 -16.91 13.95 -28.72
N LYS A 518 -16.25 14.10 -27.57
CA LYS A 518 -14.81 14.39 -27.45
C LYS A 518 -13.96 13.12 -27.69
N VAL A 519 -14.17 12.48 -28.85
CA VAL A 519 -13.66 11.13 -29.14
C VAL A 519 -12.13 11.07 -29.12
N ALA A 520 -11.45 12.09 -29.66
CA ALA A 520 -9.99 12.14 -29.68
C ALA A 520 -9.38 12.27 -28.27
N GLU A 521 -9.87 13.22 -27.46
CA GLU A 521 -9.45 13.45 -26.07
C GLU A 521 -9.69 12.19 -25.21
N GLY A 522 -10.91 11.64 -25.26
CA GLY A 522 -11.27 10.44 -24.49
C GLY A 522 -10.48 9.20 -24.91
N SER A 523 -10.23 9.01 -26.21
CA SER A 523 -9.43 7.89 -26.70
C SER A 523 -7.95 8.01 -26.33
N ALA A 524 -7.41 9.23 -26.31
CA ALA A 524 -6.04 9.48 -25.85
C ALA A 524 -5.89 9.21 -24.35
N LEU A 525 -6.83 9.70 -23.53
CA LEU A 525 -6.83 9.46 -22.09
C LEU A 525 -7.02 7.98 -21.74
N LEU A 526 -7.90 7.23 -22.44
CA LEU A 526 -8.00 5.77 -22.23
C LEU A 526 -6.71 5.02 -22.58
N LYS A 527 -5.99 5.42 -23.63
CA LYS A 527 -4.70 4.79 -23.99
C LYS A 527 -3.63 5.08 -22.95
N ASP A 528 -3.61 6.28 -22.39
CA ASP A 528 -2.72 6.67 -21.31
C ASP A 528 -3.06 5.93 -19.99
N VAL A 529 -4.34 5.76 -19.67
CA VAL A 529 -4.81 4.89 -18.56
C VAL A 529 -4.40 3.43 -18.75
N GLN A 530 -4.32 2.94 -20.00
CA GLN A 530 -3.89 1.57 -20.31
C GLN A 530 -2.36 1.38 -20.34
N GLY A 531 -1.59 2.46 -20.44
CA GLY A 531 -0.12 2.43 -20.43
C GLY A 531 0.48 2.63 -19.03
N ARG A 532 -0.35 2.97 -18.05
CA ARG A 532 -0.02 3.10 -16.62
C ARG A 532 -0.39 1.83 -15.86
#